data_AF-A0AAI9AGQ0-F1
#
_entry.id   AF-A0AAI9AGQ0-F1
#
_cell.length_a   1.000
_cell.length_b   1.000
_cell.length_c   1.000
_cell.angle_alpha   90.00
_cell.angle_beta   90.00
_cell.angle_gamma   90.00
#
_symmetry.space_group_name_H-M   'P 1'
#
loop_
_entity.id
_entity.type
_entity.pdbx_description
1 polymer ?
#
loop_
_entity_poly.entity_id
_entity_poly.type
_entity_poly.pdbx_seq_one_letter_code
_entity_poly.pdbx_strand_id
1 'polypeptide(L)'
;MKTKFDSVVKIKKQKVDKIERNIQKINSSIKMLQMKIEELRKSFNSLSLPSSGNFATLQQISLQKNTFLSEIKSYENQIKILENRKSELIKELKKANIEYEKMKYLQNEEIKKKIKNIRLKESKEMDEIAIILRNK
;
A
#
# COMPACT_ATOMS: atom_id res chain seq x y z
N MET A 1 -11.84 19.07 18.77
CA MET A 1 -12.95 18.49 19.56
C MET A 1 -12.94 16.99 19.37
N LYS A 2 -12.99 16.19 20.44
CA LYS A 2 -13.12 14.74 20.29
C LYS A 2 -14.56 14.38 19.86
N THR A 3 -14.69 13.51 18.86
CA THR A 3 -15.99 12.95 18.45
C THR A 3 -16.09 11.48 18.84
N LYS A 4 -17.31 10.93 18.84
CA LYS A 4 -17.51 9.49 19.03
C LYS A 4 -16.91 8.66 17.89
N PHE A 5 -16.65 9.30 16.74
CA PHE A 5 -16.11 8.68 15.53
C PHE A 5 -14.58 8.67 15.45
N ASP A 6 -13.87 9.42 16.29
CA ASP A 6 -12.39 9.54 16.21
C ASP A 6 -11.69 8.18 16.29
N SER A 7 -12.13 7.32 17.22
CA SER A 7 -11.58 5.98 17.39
C SER A 7 -11.83 5.11 16.15
N VAL A 8 -13.01 5.21 15.56
CA VAL A 8 -13.40 4.43 14.38
C VAL A 8 -12.62 4.90 13.15
N VAL A 9 -12.53 6.22 12.92
CA VAL A 9 -11.76 6.82 11.83
C VAL A 9 -10.29 6.42 11.94
N LYS A 10 -9.71 6.44 13.15
CA LYS A 10 -8.33 6.00 13.39
C LYS A 10 -8.13 4.53 13.03
N ILE A 11 -9.02 3.63 13.45
CA ILE A 11 -8.92 2.20 13.11
C ILE A 11 -9.02 1.99 11.59
N LYS A 12 -9.95 2.69 10.93
CA LYS A 12 -10.11 2.59 9.47
C LYS A 12 -8.87 3.11 8.74
N LYS A 13 -8.26 4.21 9.20
CA LYS A 13 -6.99 4.71 8.66
C LYS A 13 -5.86 3.70 8.82
N GLN A 14 -5.71 3.12 10.01
CA GLN A 14 -4.71 2.07 10.24
C GLN A 14 -4.88 0.86 9.32
N LYS A 15 -6.13 0.49 8.99
CA LYS A 15 -6.42 -0.58 8.02
C LYS A 15 -5.93 -0.21 6.61
N VAL A 16 -6.20 1.01 6.16
CA VAL A 16 -5.69 1.54 4.88
C VAL A 16 -4.16 1.50 4.86
N ASP A 17 -3.52 2.07 5.89
CA ASP A 17 -2.05 2.16 5.98
C ASP A 17 -1.39 0.76 6.05
N LYS A 18 -2.09 -0.24 6.61
CA LYS A 18 -1.61 -1.62 6.63
C LYS A 18 -1.63 -2.24 5.21
N ILE A 19 -2.70 -1.99 4.45
CA ILE A 19 -2.81 -2.51 3.07
C ILE A 19 -1.77 -1.83 2.17
N GLU A 20 -1.58 -0.51 2.30
CA GLU A 20 -0.57 0.23 1.53
C GLU A 20 0.85 -0.28 1.81
N ARG A 21 1.20 -0.51 3.08
CA ARG A 21 2.48 -1.10 3.46
C ARG A 21 2.68 -2.50 2.87
N ASN A 22 1.63 -3.31 2.81
CA ASN A 22 1.71 -4.63 2.18
C ASN A 22 1.96 -4.53 0.67
N ILE A 23 1.31 -3.60 -0.02
CA ILE A 23 1.54 -3.33 -1.44
C ILE A 23 2.99 -2.87 -1.68
N GLN A 24 3.52 -1.99 -0.82
CA GLN A 24 4.92 -1.54 -0.91
C GLN A 24 5.91 -2.70 -0.74
N LYS A 25 5.66 -3.60 0.22
CA LYS A 25 6.47 -4.81 0.40
C LYS A 25 6.46 -5.69 -0.85
N ILE A 26 5.29 -5.92 -1.43
CA ILE A 26 5.16 -6.71 -2.67
C ILE A 26 5.92 -6.07 -3.83
N ASN A 27 5.79 -4.75 -4.02
CA ASN A 27 6.53 -4.03 -5.06
C ASN A 27 8.05 -4.18 -4.89
N SER A 28 8.53 -4.11 -3.65
CA SER A 28 9.95 -4.29 -3.33
C SER A 28 10.42 -5.71 -3.66
N SER A 29 9.62 -6.73 -3.33
CA SER A 29 9.91 -8.12 -3.67
C SER A 29 9.92 -8.37 -5.19
N ILE A 30 8.96 -7.80 -5.93
CA ILE A 30 8.93 -7.89 -7.40
C ILE A 30 10.20 -7.27 -7.98
N LYS A 31 10.57 -6.07 -7.54
CA LYS A 31 11.79 -5.39 -8.01
C LYS A 31 13.04 -6.23 -7.74
N MET A 32 13.15 -6.83 -6.55
CA MET A 32 14.28 -7.71 -6.21
C MET A 32 14.33 -8.94 -7.13
N LEU A 33 13.19 -9.59 -7.40
CA LEU A 33 13.14 -10.73 -8.32
C LEU A 33 13.51 -10.34 -9.74
N GLN A 34 13.06 -9.17 -10.22
CA GLN A 34 13.43 -8.65 -11.53
C GLN A 34 14.94 -8.40 -11.62
N MET A 35 15.56 -7.84 -10.59
CA MET A 35 17.03 -7.68 -10.55
C MET A 35 17.76 -9.02 -10.64
N LYS A 36 17.30 -10.04 -9.90
CA LYS A 36 17.85 -11.40 -9.99
C LYS A 36 17.72 -12.00 -11.38
N ILE A 37 16.57 -11.82 -12.03
CA ILE A 37 16.37 -12.27 -13.42
C ILE A 37 17.38 -11.59 -14.36
N GLU A 38 17.60 -10.29 -14.21
CA GLU A 38 18.56 -9.55 -15.03
C GLU A 38 20.00 -10.00 -14.78
N GLU A 39 20.38 -10.28 -13.54
CA GLU A 39 21.70 -10.86 -13.20
C GLU A 39 21.89 -12.26 -13.82
N LEU A 40 20.86 -13.11 -13.75
CA LEU A 40 20.87 -14.43 -14.37
C LEU A 40 20.96 -14.33 -15.90
N ARG A 41 20.24 -13.39 -16.52
CA ARG A 41 20.31 -13.16 -17.98
C ARG A 41 21.69 -12.69 -18.42
N LYS A 42 22.33 -11.79 -17.65
CA LYS A 42 23.73 -11.38 -17.90
C LYS A 42 24.68 -12.58 -17.81
N SER A 43 24.53 -13.39 -16.77
CA SER A 43 25.33 -14.60 -16.56
C SER A 43 25.13 -15.60 -17.71
N PHE A 44 23.89 -15.82 -18.12
CA PHE A 44 23.54 -16.66 -19.26
C PHE A 44 24.18 -16.18 -20.57
N ASN A 45 24.15 -14.87 -20.84
CA ASN A 45 24.72 -14.30 -22.06
C ASN A 45 26.26 -14.33 -22.06
N SER A 46 26.89 -14.32 -20.89
CA SER A 46 28.35 -14.46 -20.76
C SER A 46 28.85 -15.89 -21.05
N LEU A 47 27.95 -16.88 -21.09
CA LEU A 47 28.31 -18.27 -21.42
C LEU A 47 28.45 -18.47 -22.94
N SER A 48 29.69 -18.33 -23.41
CA SER A 48 30.08 -18.75 -24.74
C SER A 48 30.15 -20.27 -24.86
N LEU A 49 29.83 -20.78 -26.04
CA LEU A 49 30.12 -22.17 -26.37
C LEU A 49 31.60 -22.28 -26.73
N PRO A 50 32.31 -23.32 -26.25
CA PRO A 50 33.70 -23.54 -26.62
C PRO A 50 33.76 -23.89 -28.11
N SER A 51 34.64 -23.23 -28.85
CA SER A 51 34.90 -23.52 -30.28
C SER A 51 35.68 -24.82 -30.48
N SER A 52 36.32 -25.33 -29.42
CA SER A 52 37.03 -26.61 -29.37
C SER A 52 37.00 -27.18 -27.95
N GLY A 53 37.01 -28.49 -27.78
CA GLY A 53 36.99 -29.14 -26.46
C GLY A 53 36.35 -30.52 -26.45
N ASN A 54 36.31 -31.14 -25.28
CA ASN A 54 35.68 -32.44 -25.05
C ASN A 54 34.14 -32.30 -24.97
N PHE A 55 33.40 -33.29 -25.47
CA PHE A 55 31.94 -33.38 -25.39
C PHE A 55 31.41 -33.19 -23.96
N ALA A 56 32.13 -33.67 -22.95
CA ALA A 56 31.78 -33.46 -21.54
C ALA A 56 31.65 -31.98 -21.16
N THR A 57 32.52 -31.10 -21.68
CA THR A 57 32.47 -29.66 -21.45
C THR A 57 31.23 -29.03 -22.09
N LEU A 58 30.87 -29.48 -23.29
CA LEU A 58 29.66 -29.03 -23.98
C LEU A 58 28.40 -29.43 -23.19
N GLN A 59 28.36 -30.65 -22.67
CA GLN A 59 27.25 -31.14 -21.85
C GLN A 59 27.10 -30.33 -20.55
N GLN A 60 28.21 -30.00 -19.88
CA GLN A 60 28.19 -29.15 -18.68
C GLN A 60 27.62 -27.75 -18.96
N ILE A 61 28.05 -27.10 -20.05
CA ILE A 61 27.55 -25.77 -20.42
C ILE A 61 26.07 -25.82 -20.78
N SER A 62 25.63 -26.87 -21.49
CA SER A 62 24.22 -27.09 -21.80
C SER A 62 23.37 -27.25 -20.53
N LEU A 63 23.86 -28.04 -19.56
CA LEU A 63 23.19 -28.21 -18.27
C LEU A 63 23.09 -26.88 -17.52
N GLN A 64 24.18 -26.10 -17.45
CA GLN A 64 24.18 -24.78 -16.81
C GLN A 64 23.17 -23.82 -17.47
N LYS A 65 23.12 -23.79 -18.81
CA LYS A 65 22.14 -22.99 -19.55
C LYS A 65 20.70 -23.38 -19.21
N ASN A 66 20.42 -24.68 -19.15
CA ASN A 66 19.09 -25.17 -18.75
C ASN A 66 18.74 -24.80 -17.31
N THR A 67 19.70 -24.87 -16.38
CA THR A 67 19.51 -24.42 -15.00
C THR A 67 19.12 -22.94 -14.95
N PHE A 68 19.85 -22.06 -15.62
CA PHE A 68 19.52 -20.62 -15.66
C PHE A 68 18.13 -20.36 -16.24
N LEU A 69 17.75 -21.04 -17.33
CA LEU A 69 16.42 -20.91 -17.91
C LEU A 69 15.32 -21.38 -16.94
N SER A 70 15.58 -22.45 -16.18
CA SER A 70 14.64 -22.96 -15.18
C SER A 70 14.47 -21.99 -14.01
N GLU A 71 15.56 -21.36 -13.54
CA GLU A 71 15.54 -20.37 -12.46
C GLU A 71 14.83 -19.09 -12.88
N ILE A 72 15.11 -18.59 -14.09
CA ILE A 72 14.42 -17.43 -14.67
C ILE A 72 12.91 -17.70 -14.71
N LYS A 73 12.49 -18.86 -15.24
CA LYS A 73 11.06 -19.24 -15.26
C LYS A 73 10.46 -19.31 -13.85
N SER A 74 11.20 -19.82 -12.87
CA SER A 74 10.75 -19.87 -11.48
C SER A 74 10.51 -18.48 -10.91
N TYR A 75 11.44 -17.54 -11.12
CA TYR A 75 11.28 -16.16 -10.69
C TYR A 75 10.16 -15.42 -11.42
N GLU A 76 9.99 -15.65 -12.73
CA GLU A 76 8.88 -15.09 -13.49
C GLU A 76 7.51 -15.58 -12.95
N ASN A 77 7.41 -16.86 -12.58
CA ASN A 77 6.20 -17.40 -11.96
C ASN A 77 5.95 -16.78 -10.58
N GLN A 78 6.99 -16.59 -9.77
CA GLN A 78 6.87 -15.91 -8.47
C GLN A 78 6.39 -14.46 -8.63
N ILE A 79 6.90 -13.74 -9.64
CA ILE A 79 6.44 -12.38 -9.98
C ILE A 79 4.95 -12.40 -10.31
N LYS A 80 4.48 -13.31 -11.17
CA LYS A 80 3.05 -13.43 -11.52
C LYS A 80 2.16 -13.64 -10.29
N ILE A 81 2.59 -14.50 -9.36
CA ILE A 81 1.85 -14.74 -8.11
C ILE A 81 1.77 -13.45 -7.28
N LEU A 82 2.90 -12.73 -7.15
CA LEU A 82 2.95 -11.46 -6.43
C LEU A 82 2.11 -10.36 -7.09
N GLU A 83 2.07 -10.30 -8.42
CA GLU A 83 1.24 -9.36 -9.18
C GLU A 83 -0.25 -9.64 -8.98
N ASN A 84 -0.66 -10.92 -9.01
CA ASN A 84 -2.02 -11.32 -8.68
C ASN A 84 -2.39 -10.89 -7.27
N ARG A 85 -1.51 -11.15 -6.29
CA ARG A 85 -1.73 -10.73 -4.90
C ARG A 85 -1.82 -9.20 -4.75
N LYS A 86 -1.01 -8.46 -5.49
CA LYS A 86 -1.06 -6.99 -5.55
C LYS A 86 -2.42 -6.51 -6.10
N SER A 87 -2.92 -7.13 -7.17
CA SER A 87 -4.24 -6.82 -7.74
C SER A 87 -5.37 -6.99 -6.73
N GLU A 88 -5.35 -8.09 -5.96
CA GLU A 88 -6.31 -8.31 -4.87
C GLU A 88 -6.22 -7.22 -3.80
N LEU A 89 -5.02 -6.89 -3.33
CA LEU A 89 -4.82 -5.86 -2.31
C LEU A 89 -5.23 -4.47 -2.79
N ILE A 90 -5.09 -4.15 -4.08
CA ILE A 90 -5.59 -2.88 -4.64
C ILE A 90 -7.12 -2.83 -4.56
N LYS A 91 -7.82 -3.94 -4.84
CA LYS A 91 -9.28 -4.01 -4.69
C LYS A 91 -9.70 -3.84 -3.22
N GLU A 92 -8.98 -4.48 -2.30
CA GLU A 92 -9.20 -4.31 -0.85
C GLU A 92 -8.93 -2.88 -0.39
N LEU A 93 -7.86 -2.25 -0.87
CA LEU A 93 -7.50 -0.87 -0.58
C LEU A 93 -8.63 0.08 -1.00
N LYS A 94 -9.18 -0.09 -2.20
CA LYS A 94 -10.29 0.71 -2.70
C LYS A 94 -11.50 0.62 -1.76
N LYS A 95 -11.86 -0.59 -1.32
CA LYS A 95 -12.97 -0.80 -0.36
C LYS A 95 -12.67 -0.13 0.99
N ALA A 96 -11.46 -0.31 1.52
CA ALA A 96 -11.05 0.27 2.80
C ALA A 96 -11.04 1.81 2.76
N ASN A 97 -10.61 2.41 1.64
CA ASN A 97 -10.63 3.86 1.45
C ASN A 97 -12.05 4.42 1.42
N ILE A 98 -12.98 3.74 0.73
CA ILE A 98 -14.40 4.15 0.73
C ILE A 98 -14.96 4.13 2.16
N GLU A 99 -14.68 3.08 2.95
CA GLU A 99 -15.13 3.02 4.34
C GLU A 99 -14.51 4.12 5.21
N TYR A 100 -13.22 4.41 5.03
CA TYR A 100 -12.52 5.47 5.74
C TYR A 100 -13.13 6.84 5.45
N GLU A 101 -13.34 7.18 4.18
CA GLU A 101 -13.92 8.46 3.78
C GLU A 101 -15.37 8.62 4.25
N LYS A 102 -16.18 7.55 4.23
CA LYS A 102 -17.53 7.56 4.81
C LYS A 102 -17.51 7.92 6.30
N MET A 103 -16.61 7.31 7.07
CA MET A 103 -16.51 7.59 8.51
C MET A 103 -15.99 9.00 8.78
N LYS A 104 -15.02 9.47 7.99
CA LYS A 104 -14.49 10.84 8.07
C LYS A 104 -15.57 11.88 7.75
N TYR A 105 -16.44 11.60 6.78
CA TYR A 105 -17.58 12.46 6.48
C TYR A 105 -18.54 12.58 7.69
N LEU A 106 -18.91 11.46 8.31
CA LEU A 106 -19.78 11.45 9.50
C LEU A 106 -19.16 12.21 10.67
N GLN A 107 -17.86 12.04 10.90
CA GLN A 107 -17.10 12.79 11.89
C GLN A 107 -17.18 14.30 11.64
N ASN A 108 -16.99 14.73 10.39
CA ASN A 108 -17.06 16.15 10.03
C ASN A 108 -18.45 16.75 10.24
N GLU A 109 -19.51 16.01 9.92
CA GLU A 109 -20.89 16.44 10.19
C GLU A 109 -21.18 16.61 11.69
N GLU A 110 -20.66 15.72 12.54
CA GLU A 110 -20.75 15.90 14.00
C GLU A 110 -19.99 17.13 14.48
N ILE A 111 -18.78 17.37 13.97
CA ILE A 111 -17.97 18.53 14.33
C ILE A 111 -18.71 19.81 13.96
N LYS A 112 -19.28 19.89 12.75
CA LYS A 112 -20.09 21.04 12.32
C LYS A 112 -21.27 21.29 13.26
N LYS A 113 -22.01 20.24 13.64
CA LYS A 113 -23.12 20.36 14.60
C LYS A 113 -22.66 20.88 15.96
N LYS A 114 -21.54 20.37 16.48
CA LYS A 114 -20.96 20.85 17.76
C LYS A 114 -20.55 22.32 17.68
N ILE A 115 -19.87 22.73 16.60
CA ILE A 115 -19.46 24.13 16.38
C ILE A 115 -20.70 25.04 16.34
N LYS A 116 -21.76 24.64 15.63
CA LYS A 116 -23.01 25.40 15.56
C LYS A 116 -23.64 25.58 16.94
N ASN A 117 -23.67 24.52 17.75
CA ASN A 117 -24.22 24.58 19.10
C ASN A 117 -23.41 25.48 20.03
N ILE A 118 -22.08 25.46 19.91
CA ILE A 118 -21.20 26.33 20.70
C ILE A 118 -21.43 27.79 20.33
N ARG A 119 -21.46 28.13 19.04
CA ARG A 119 -21.75 29.49 18.58
C ARG A 119 -23.11 30.00 19.08
N LEU A 120 -24.13 29.14 19.07
CA LEU A 120 -25.45 29.48 19.60
C LEU A 120 -25.43 29.72 21.12
N LYS A 121 -24.63 28.96 21.87
CA LYS A 121 -24.48 29.14 23.32
C LYS A 121 -23.74 30.44 23.63
N GLU A 122 -22.62 30.68 22.94
CA GLU A 122 -21.83 31.91 23.05
C GLU A 122 -22.68 33.16 22.74
N SER A 123 -23.51 33.13 21.70
CA SER A 123 -24.42 34.24 21.37
C SER A 123 -25.41 34.52 22.50
N LYS A 124 -26.03 33.48 23.08
CA LYS A 124 -26.97 33.65 24.20
C LYS A 124 -26.29 34.20 25.44
N GLU A 125 -25.09 33.72 25.75
CA GLU A 125 -24.28 34.22 26.87
C GLU A 125 -23.90 35.70 26.66
N MET A 126 -23.56 36.11 25.43
CA MET A 126 -23.31 37.52 25.10
C MET A 126 -24.56 38.38 25.27
N ASP A 127 -25.73 37.90 24.83
CA ASP A 127 -27.01 38.60 25.00
C ASP A 127 -27.36 38.76 26.49
N GLU A 128 -27.17 37.71 27.30
CA GLU A 128 -27.37 37.77 28.76
C GLU A 128 -26.42 38.76 29.43
N ILE A 129 -25.13 38.76 29.07
CA ILE A 129 -24.15 39.74 29.57
C ILE A 129 -24.55 41.16 29.19
N ALA A 130 -25.02 41.37 27.96
CA ALA A 130 -25.47 42.68 27.50
C ALA A 130 -26.68 43.20 28.30
N ILE A 131 -27.64 42.32 28.62
CA ILE A 131 -28.79 42.66 29.48
C ILE A 131 -28.31 43.04 30.89
N ILE A 132 -27.39 42.27 31.48
CA ILE A 132 -26.85 42.54 32.82
C ILE A 132 -26.11 43.89 32.85
N LEU A 133 -25.30 44.18 31.82
CA LEU A 133 -24.55 45.44 31.73
C LEU A 133 -25.46 46.65 31.49
N ARG A 134 -26.55 46.48 30.74
CA ARG A 134 -27.53 47.55 30.48
C ARG A 134 -28.40 47.88 31.70
N ASN A 135 -28.63 46.90 32.58
CA ASN A 135 -29.46 47.06 33.78
C ASN A 135 -28.66 47.56 35.01
N LYS A 136 -27.39 47.95 34.83
CA LYS A 136 -26.57 48.71 35.78
C LYS A 136 -26.57 50.18 35.43
#